data_AF-A0A523LY06-F1
#
_entry.id   AF-A0A523LY06-F1
#
_cell.length_a   1.000
_cell.length_b   1.000
_cell.length_c   1.000
_cell.angle_alpha   90.00
_cell.angle_beta   90.00
_cell.angle_gamma   90.00
#
_symmetry.space_group_name_H-M   'P 1'
#
loop_
_entity.id
_entity.type
_entity.pdbx_description
1 polymer ?
#
loop_
_entity_poly.entity_id
_entity_poly.type
_entity_poly.pdbx_seq_one_letter_code
_entity_poly.pdbx_strand_id
1 'polypeptide(L)'
;MNNDVKKNSAASIITIVLIFGLAYAITRYHLVGPVPWKDFPMFILNKAISLSAFIMLTCNFGFGPLNNLGVKIPEGWLNARKALGMTGFLLVLIHALMSFILFSPSVYGKFFVEDGTLTMLGGLSMLAGVFAFVVLWGYNMSFQTFLREDKAFIQFITSRKFMLFALLLGAAHIFFMGYEGWLNPDGWHGGIPPVSLVAFTFFAVGYLANLFGRK
;
A
#
# COMPACT_ATOMS: atom_id res chain seq x y z
N MET A 1 -24.80 -22.74 23.36
CA MET A 1 -23.89 -22.33 22.25
C MET A 1 -23.33 -20.97 22.60
N ASN A 2 -22.07 -20.91 23.05
CA ASN A 2 -21.41 -19.63 23.32
C ASN A 2 -21.06 -19.00 21.97
N ASN A 3 -21.89 -18.06 21.51
CA ASN A 3 -21.52 -17.18 20.40
C ASN A 3 -20.56 -16.12 20.96
N ASP A 4 -19.34 -16.53 21.31
CA ASP A 4 -18.22 -15.60 21.39
C ASP A 4 -17.96 -15.13 19.96
N VAL A 5 -18.72 -14.11 19.54
CA VAL A 5 -18.45 -13.38 18.30
C VAL A 5 -17.04 -12.85 18.45
N LYS A 6 -16.07 -13.56 17.86
CA LYS A 6 -14.67 -13.17 17.87
C LYS A 6 -14.61 -11.70 17.50
N LYS A 7 -14.16 -10.87 18.46
CA LYS A 7 -14.03 -9.43 18.25
C LYS A 7 -13.28 -9.23 16.94
N ASN A 8 -13.83 -8.47 16.01
CA ASN A 8 -13.22 -8.18 14.72
C ASN A 8 -13.21 -6.65 14.54
N SER A 9 -12.03 -6.07 14.45
CA SER A 9 -11.84 -4.63 14.37
C SER A 9 -11.72 -4.10 12.94
N ALA A 10 -12.04 -4.92 11.92
CA ALA A 10 -11.82 -4.57 10.52
C ALA A 10 -12.46 -3.23 10.12
N ALA A 11 -13.75 -3.03 10.42
CA ALA A 11 -14.45 -1.80 10.05
C ALA A 11 -13.75 -0.56 10.63
N SER A 12 -13.45 -0.58 11.93
CA SER A 12 -12.78 0.54 12.61
C SER A 12 -11.39 0.81 12.03
N ILE A 13 -10.57 -0.22 11.79
CA ILE A 13 -9.22 -0.06 11.22
C ILE A 13 -9.32 0.51 9.79
N ILE A 14 -10.19 -0.04 8.96
CA ILE A 14 -10.40 0.42 7.57
C ILE A 14 -10.82 1.89 7.56
N THR A 15 -11.83 2.27 8.36
CA THR A 15 -12.31 3.65 8.45
C THR A 15 -11.21 4.60 8.90
N ILE A 16 -10.45 4.26 9.94
CA ILE A 16 -9.36 5.10 10.45
C ILE A 16 -8.29 5.28 9.38
N VAL A 17 -7.88 4.21 8.70
CA VAL A 17 -6.84 4.26 7.65
C VAL A 17 -7.31 5.09 6.45
N LEU A 18 -8.58 4.97 6.03
CA LEU A 18 -9.14 5.78 4.95
C LEU A 18 -9.21 7.27 5.31
N ILE A 19 -9.68 7.59 6.53
CA ILE A 19 -9.72 8.97 7.02
C ILE A 19 -8.31 9.54 7.10
N PHE A 20 -7.36 8.77 7.63
CA PHE A 20 -5.96 9.18 7.68
C PHE A 20 -5.40 9.46 6.28
N GLY A 21 -5.56 8.55 5.33
CA GLY A 21 -5.05 8.72 3.96
C GLY A 21 -5.65 9.94 3.27
N LEU A 22 -6.96 10.17 3.44
CA LEU A 22 -7.67 11.31 2.87
C LEU A 22 -7.25 12.63 3.52
N ALA A 23 -7.27 12.70 4.85
CA ALA A 23 -6.87 13.88 5.60
C ALA A 23 -5.41 14.26 5.27
N TYR A 24 -4.51 13.28 5.26
CA TYR A 24 -3.10 13.50 4.93
C TYR A 24 -2.94 14.08 3.51
N ALA A 25 -3.62 13.49 2.52
CA ALA A 25 -3.54 13.97 1.14
C ALA A 25 -4.13 15.38 0.99
N ILE A 26 -5.31 15.65 1.56
CA ILE A 26 -5.94 16.97 1.51
C ILE A 26 -5.03 18.01 2.15
N THR A 27 -4.55 17.76 3.37
CA THR A 27 -3.69 18.70 4.08
C THR A 27 -2.45 19.01 3.24
N ARG A 28 -1.73 17.98 2.81
CA ARG A 28 -0.48 18.15 2.07
C ARG A 28 -0.64 18.85 0.72
N TYR A 29 -1.67 18.50 -0.04
CA TYR A 29 -1.79 18.93 -1.44
C TYR A 29 -2.67 20.16 -1.64
N HIS A 30 -3.72 20.35 -0.83
CA HIS A 30 -4.64 21.49 -0.96
C HIS A 30 -4.41 22.58 0.10
N LEU A 31 -4.19 22.21 1.36
CA LEU A 31 -4.11 23.20 2.43
C LEU A 31 -2.73 23.87 2.50
N VAL A 32 -1.67 23.07 2.41
CA VAL A 32 -0.29 23.58 2.43
C VAL A 32 0.42 23.44 1.08
N GLY A 33 -0.20 22.74 0.13
CA GLY A 33 0.32 22.51 -1.22
C GLY A 33 -0.43 23.32 -2.27
N PRO A 34 0.12 23.41 -3.50
CA PRO A 34 -0.41 24.27 -4.55
C PRO A 34 -1.49 23.60 -5.41
N VAL A 35 -1.98 22.40 -5.07
CA VAL A 35 -2.88 21.65 -5.97
C VAL A 35 -4.30 22.22 -5.89
N PRO A 36 -4.92 22.60 -7.01
CA PRO A 36 -6.26 23.17 -7.00
C PRO A 36 -7.32 22.10 -6.71
N TRP A 37 -8.42 22.50 -6.07
CA TRP A 37 -9.52 21.61 -5.67
C TRP A 37 -10.19 20.86 -6.84
N LYS A 38 -10.11 21.39 -8.07
CA LYS A 38 -10.59 20.68 -9.27
C LYS A 38 -9.88 19.34 -9.48
N ASP A 39 -8.65 19.20 -9.01
CA ASP A 39 -7.85 17.97 -9.15
C ASP A 39 -8.11 16.97 -7.99
N PHE A 40 -9.02 17.31 -7.07
CA PHE A 40 -9.40 16.45 -5.95
C PHE A 40 -9.91 15.05 -6.39
N PRO A 41 -10.91 14.93 -7.30
CA PRO A 41 -11.60 13.66 -7.53
C PRO A 41 -10.70 12.56 -8.09
N MET A 42 -9.76 12.91 -8.96
CA MET A 42 -8.86 11.94 -9.59
C MET A 42 -7.47 11.98 -8.97
N PHE A 43 -6.82 13.14 -8.90
CA PHE A 43 -5.41 13.19 -8.52
C PHE A 43 -5.20 13.02 -7.01
N ILE A 44 -5.95 13.73 -6.17
CA ILE A 44 -5.77 13.66 -4.71
C ILE A 44 -6.40 12.41 -4.13
N LEU A 45 -7.59 12.04 -4.59
CA LEU A 45 -8.22 10.80 -4.14
C LEU A 45 -7.38 9.57 -4.49
N ASN A 46 -6.73 9.54 -5.66
CA ASN A 46 -5.80 8.45 -6.02
C ASN A 46 -4.63 8.31 -5.03
N LYS A 47 -4.08 9.43 -4.54
CA LYS A 47 -3.00 9.43 -3.53
C LYS A 47 -3.50 8.97 -2.16
N ALA A 48 -4.69 9.39 -1.77
CA ALA A 48 -5.31 8.97 -0.50
C ALA A 48 -5.61 7.47 -0.50
N ILE A 49 -6.18 6.97 -1.61
CA ILE A 49 -6.52 5.56 -1.81
C ILE A 49 -5.25 4.71 -1.82
N SER A 50 -4.21 5.11 -2.55
CA SER A 50 -2.96 4.33 -2.63
C SER A 50 -2.26 4.22 -1.28
N LEU A 51 -2.18 5.31 -0.52
CA LEU A 51 -1.64 5.28 0.85
C LEU A 51 -2.45 4.37 1.76
N SER A 52 -3.78 4.51 1.74
CA SER A 52 -4.68 3.71 2.57
C SER A 52 -4.56 2.22 2.24
N ALA A 53 -4.54 1.87 0.95
CA ALA A 53 -4.37 0.52 0.47
C ALA A 53 -3.06 -0.09 0.98
N PHE A 54 -1.97 0.66 0.86
CA PHE A 54 -0.65 0.21 1.25
C PHE A 54 -0.53 -0.03 2.76
N ILE A 55 -1.12 0.86 3.58
CA ILE A 55 -1.18 0.68 5.05
C ILE A 55 -1.98 -0.58 5.40
N MET A 56 -3.14 -0.79 4.78
CA MET A 56 -3.97 -1.98 5.03
C MET A 56 -3.26 -3.29 4.66
N LEU A 57 -2.57 -3.32 3.51
CA LEU A 57 -1.76 -4.47 3.09
C LEU A 57 -0.59 -4.72 4.05
N THR A 58 0.08 -3.66 4.47
CA THR A 58 1.16 -3.74 5.48
C THR A 58 0.64 -4.32 6.80
N CYS A 59 -0.52 -3.87 7.28
CA CYS A 59 -1.16 -4.41 8.48
C CYS A 59 -1.59 -5.88 8.31
N ASN A 60 -2.15 -6.23 7.15
CA ASN A 60 -2.51 -7.60 6.81
C ASN A 60 -1.30 -8.54 6.91
N PHE A 61 -0.16 -8.14 6.35
CA PHE A 61 1.07 -8.93 6.39
C PHE A 61 1.84 -8.82 7.70
N GLY A 62 1.72 -7.71 8.42
CA GLY A 62 2.58 -7.35 9.54
C GLY A 62 2.06 -7.73 10.92
N PHE A 63 0.73 -7.73 11.16
CA PHE A 63 0.19 -7.96 12.52
C PHE A 63 0.56 -9.31 13.12
N GLY A 64 0.52 -10.39 12.34
CA GLY A 64 0.93 -11.72 12.83
C GLY A 64 2.42 -11.77 13.21
N PRO A 65 3.33 -11.41 12.29
CA PRO A 65 4.75 -11.32 12.58
C PRO A 65 5.12 -10.37 13.73
N LEU A 66 4.49 -9.19 13.82
CA LEU A 66 4.67 -8.28 14.97
C LEU A 66 4.29 -8.95 16.29
N ASN A 67 3.16 -9.68 16.30
CA ASN A 67 2.73 -10.42 17.48
C ASN A 67 3.72 -11.52 17.88
N ASN A 68 4.35 -12.18 16.91
CA ASN A 68 5.40 -13.17 17.17
C ASN A 68 6.69 -12.56 17.73
N LEU A 69 6.93 -11.26 17.49
CA LEU A 69 8.06 -10.50 18.05
C LEU A 69 7.77 -9.96 19.46
N GLY A 70 6.62 -10.27 20.05
CA GLY A 70 6.24 -9.84 21.40
C GLY A 70 5.46 -8.54 21.46
N VAL A 71 5.16 -7.89 20.31
CA VAL A 71 4.24 -6.76 20.28
C VAL A 71 2.82 -7.27 20.53
N LYS A 72 2.17 -6.83 21.61
CA LYS A 72 0.81 -7.28 21.95
C LYS A 72 -0.20 -6.71 20.95
N ILE A 73 -0.51 -7.47 19.90
CA ILE A 73 -1.53 -7.09 18.93
C ILE A 73 -2.91 -7.60 19.42
N PRO A 74 -3.93 -6.75 19.51
CA PRO A 74 -5.26 -7.19 19.92
C PRO A 74 -5.81 -8.31 19.02
N GLU A 75 -6.49 -9.29 19.60
CA GLU A 75 -7.07 -10.41 18.83
C GLU A 75 -7.98 -9.90 17.69
N GLY A 76 -8.73 -8.82 17.93
CA GLY A 76 -9.58 -8.22 16.91
C GLY A 76 -8.85 -7.64 15.70
N TRP A 77 -7.59 -7.26 15.86
CA TRP A 77 -6.74 -6.82 14.75
C TRP A 77 -6.18 -8.02 13.99
N LEU A 78 -5.81 -9.09 14.70
CA LEU A 78 -5.38 -10.36 14.08
C LEU A 78 -6.52 -10.99 13.25
N ASN A 79 -7.75 -10.92 13.75
CA ASN A 79 -8.97 -11.38 13.07
C ASN A 79 -9.35 -10.48 11.89
N ALA A 80 -9.00 -9.18 11.93
CA ALA A 80 -9.28 -8.22 10.85
C ALA A 80 -8.41 -8.44 9.60
N ARG A 81 -7.27 -9.13 9.71
CA ARG A 81 -6.27 -9.23 8.62
C ARG A 81 -6.88 -9.59 7.27
N LYS A 82 -7.73 -10.62 7.19
CA LYS A 82 -8.35 -11.03 5.92
C LYS A 82 -9.11 -9.87 5.25
N ALA A 83 -9.94 -9.17 6.02
CA ALA A 83 -10.70 -8.02 5.53
C ALA A 83 -9.75 -6.87 5.08
N LEU A 84 -8.70 -6.58 5.86
CA LEU A 84 -7.69 -5.58 5.48
C LEU A 84 -6.98 -5.95 4.17
N GLY A 85 -6.64 -7.23 3.98
CA GLY A 85 -6.00 -7.71 2.75
C GLY A 85 -6.91 -7.56 1.52
N MET A 86 -8.17 -7.99 1.63
CA MET A 86 -9.15 -7.89 0.54
C MET A 86 -9.50 -6.44 0.21
N THR A 87 -9.77 -5.60 1.22
CA THR A 87 -10.06 -4.18 1.03
C THR A 87 -8.84 -3.44 0.49
N GLY A 88 -7.66 -3.68 1.05
CA GLY A 88 -6.41 -3.11 0.56
C GLY A 88 -6.16 -3.46 -0.91
N PHE A 89 -6.36 -4.71 -1.30
CA PHE A 89 -6.26 -5.12 -2.70
C PHE A 89 -7.26 -4.41 -3.62
N LEU A 90 -8.53 -4.29 -3.21
CA LEU A 90 -9.54 -3.56 -3.99
C LEU A 90 -9.13 -2.08 -4.19
N LEU A 91 -8.59 -1.44 -3.15
CA LEU A 91 -8.10 -0.08 -3.24
C LEU A 91 -6.85 0.04 -4.13
N VAL A 92 -5.95 -0.95 -4.14
CA VAL A 92 -4.85 -1.01 -5.11
C VAL A 92 -5.38 -1.11 -6.54
N LEU A 93 -6.41 -1.93 -6.79
CA LEU A 93 -7.04 -2.01 -8.12
C LEU A 93 -7.61 -0.64 -8.53
N ILE A 94 -8.35 0.03 -7.65
CA ILE A 94 -8.88 1.37 -7.91
C ILE A 94 -7.74 2.35 -8.19
N HIS A 95 -6.68 2.33 -7.38
CA HIS A 95 -5.49 3.14 -7.57
C HIS A 95 -4.84 2.89 -8.94
N ALA A 96 -4.69 1.64 -9.36
CA ALA A 96 -4.12 1.29 -10.65
C ALA A 96 -4.97 1.87 -11.80
N LEU A 97 -6.29 1.68 -11.75
CA LEU A 97 -7.23 2.21 -12.76
C LEU A 97 -7.19 3.74 -12.82
N MET A 98 -7.25 4.42 -11.68
CA MET A 98 -7.14 5.89 -11.62
C MET A 98 -5.79 6.37 -12.14
N SER A 99 -4.71 5.66 -11.82
CA SER A 99 -3.37 5.99 -12.27
C SER A 99 -3.24 5.83 -13.78
N PHE A 100 -3.79 4.77 -14.38
CA PHE A 100 -3.83 4.61 -15.84
C PHE A 100 -4.54 5.77 -16.53
N ILE A 101 -5.70 6.19 -16.02
CA ILE A 101 -6.44 7.33 -16.59
C ILE A 101 -5.63 8.63 -16.50
N LEU A 102 -4.88 8.81 -15.42
CA LEU A 102 -4.06 10.00 -15.18
C LEU A 102 -2.65 9.92 -15.80
N PHE A 103 -2.27 8.80 -16.41
CA PHE A 103 -0.87 8.54 -16.79
C PHE A 103 -0.46 9.31 -18.04
N SER A 104 -0.09 10.58 -17.84
CA SER A 104 0.38 11.48 -18.89
C SER A 104 1.59 12.31 -18.44
N PRO A 105 2.38 12.85 -19.38
CA PRO A 105 3.45 13.80 -19.07
C PRO A 105 2.96 15.06 -18.34
N SER A 106 1.72 15.50 -18.61
CA SER A 106 1.14 16.69 -17.97
C SER A 106 0.84 16.50 -16.48
N VAL A 107 0.57 15.28 -16.03
CA VAL A 107 0.26 14.97 -14.63
C VAL A 107 1.47 14.39 -13.90
N TYR A 108 2.23 13.51 -14.55
CA TYR A 108 3.35 12.77 -14.00
C TYR A 108 4.66 13.06 -14.72
N GLY A 109 4.96 14.33 -15.02
CA GLY A 109 6.12 14.72 -15.84
C GLY A 109 7.45 14.07 -15.44
N LYS A 110 7.69 13.78 -14.16
CA LYS A 110 8.90 13.06 -13.69
C LYS A 110 9.09 11.65 -14.26
N PHE A 111 8.01 11.03 -14.74
CA PHE A 111 8.02 9.70 -15.34
C PHE A 111 8.39 9.72 -16.82
N PHE A 112 8.41 10.90 -17.45
CA PHE A 112 8.55 11.04 -18.90
C PHE A 112 9.75 11.90 -19.25
N VAL A 113 10.39 11.59 -20.38
CA VAL A 113 11.33 12.49 -21.06
C VAL A 113 10.56 13.38 -22.05
N GLU A 114 11.24 14.36 -22.66
CA GLU A 114 10.62 15.38 -23.51
C GLU A 114 9.88 14.80 -24.73
N ASP A 115 10.33 13.65 -25.26
CA ASP A 115 9.69 12.97 -26.39
C ASP A 115 8.40 12.20 -26.01
N GLY A 116 8.02 12.22 -24.73
CA GLY A 116 6.84 11.53 -24.21
C GLY A 116 7.05 10.05 -23.88
N THR A 117 8.26 9.51 -24.04
CA THR A 117 8.61 8.16 -23.56
C THR A 117 8.97 8.17 -22.07
N LEU A 118 9.03 6.99 -21.45
CA LEU A 118 9.33 6.87 -20.03
C LEU A 118 10.81 7.11 -19.73
N THR A 119 11.09 7.80 -18.62
CA THR A 119 12.42 7.76 -18.00
C THR A 119 12.73 6.33 -17.54
N MET A 120 14.01 5.98 -17.43
CA MET A 120 14.41 4.66 -16.89
C MET A 120 13.79 4.40 -15.50
N LEU A 121 13.83 5.40 -14.62
CA LEU A 121 13.25 5.29 -13.27
C LEU A 121 11.72 5.17 -13.31
N GLY A 122 11.07 5.92 -14.20
CA GLY A 122 9.63 5.80 -14.44
C GLY A 122 9.25 4.40 -14.92
N GLY A 123 10.00 3.85 -15.88
CA GLY A 123 9.83 2.49 -16.38
C GLY A 123 10.02 1.42 -15.29
N LEU A 124 11.08 1.53 -14.49
CA LEU A 124 11.34 0.61 -13.38
C LEU A 124 10.26 0.66 -12.30
N SER A 125 9.79 1.87 -11.95
CA SER A 125 8.67 2.06 -11.01
C SER A 125 7.39 1.41 -11.54
N MET A 126 7.04 1.64 -12.81
CA MET A 126 5.84 1.05 -13.43
C MET A 126 5.92 -0.46 -13.50
N LEU A 127 7.06 -1.02 -13.92
CA LEU A 127 7.28 -2.47 -13.98
C LEU A 127 7.16 -3.12 -12.60
N ALA A 128 7.77 -2.51 -11.57
CA ALA A 128 7.63 -2.96 -10.19
C ALA A 128 6.17 -2.91 -9.72
N GLY A 129 5.42 -1.87 -10.09
CA GLY A 129 3.99 -1.75 -9.82
C GLY A 129 3.15 -2.86 -10.46
N VAL A 130 3.43 -3.19 -11.74
CA VAL A 130 2.76 -4.28 -12.45
C VAL A 130 3.03 -5.62 -11.76
N PHE A 131 4.29 -5.94 -11.45
CA PHE A 131 4.63 -7.18 -10.76
C PHE A 131 4.03 -7.23 -9.35
N ALA A 132 4.07 -6.13 -8.60
CA ALA A 132 3.43 -6.05 -7.29
C ALA A 132 1.93 -6.32 -7.38
N PHE A 133 1.25 -5.73 -8.37
CA PHE A 133 -0.18 -5.93 -8.59
C PHE A 133 -0.53 -7.39 -8.90
N VAL A 134 0.20 -8.03 -9.82
CA VAL A 134 0.00 -9.43 -10.19
C VAL A 134 0.25 -10.37 -9.00
N VAL A 135 1.32 -10.13 -8.24
CA VAL A 135 1.64 -10.90 -7.03
C VAL A 135 0.55 -10.73 -5.96
N LEU A 136 0.07 -9.51 -5.73
CA LEU A 136 -1.02 -9.23 -4.81
C LEU A 136 -2.34 -9.85 -5.28
N TRP A 137 -2.59 -9.91 -6.59
CA TRP A 137 -3.74 -10.59 -7.15
C TRP A 137 -3.69 -12.09 -6.83
N GLY A 138 -2.56 -12.75 -7.09
CA GLY A 138 -2.34 -14.15 -6.74
C GLY A 138 -2.49 -14.40 -5.23
N TYR A 139 -1.99 -13.49 -4.40
CA TYR A 139 -2.22 -13.53 -2.96
C TYR A 139 -3.70 -13.40 -2.59
N ASN A 140 -4.44 -12.47 -3.19
CA ASN A 140 -5.87 -12.29 -2.92
C ASN A 140 -6.69 -13.52 -3.32
N MET A 141 -6.25 -14.27 -4.34
CA MET A 141 -6.86 -15.55 -4.71
C MET A 141 -6.74 -16.62 -3.61
N SER A 142 -5.75 -16.54 -2.71
CA SER A 142 -5.64 -17.42 -1.53
C SER A 142 -6.81 -17.30 -0.54
N PHE A 143 -7.59 -16.20 -0.64
CA PHE A 143 -8.79 -16.01 0.17
C PHE A 143 -10.04 -16.70 -0.38
N GLN A 144 -9.98 -17.21 -1.62
CA GLN A 144 -11.05 -17.96 -2.27
C GLN A 144 -11.08 -19.40 -1.77
N THR A 145 -12.27 -19.95 -1.55
CA THR A 145 -12.47 -21.26 -0.91
C THR A 145 -11.82 -22.41 -1.67
N PHE A 146 -11.98 -22.46 -2.99
CA PHE A 146 -11.45 -23.55 -3.83
C PHE A 146 -9.91 -23.61 -3.87
N LEU A 147 -9.22 -22.47 -3.86
CA LEU A 147 -7.75 -22.42 -3.83
C LEU A 147 -7.17 -22.60 -2.43
N ARG A 148 -7.98 -22.37 -1.39
CA ARG A 148 -7.58 -22.59 -0.01
C ARG A 148 -7.37 -24.07 0.31
N GLU A 149 -7.98 -24.96 -0.47
CA GLU A 149 -7.84 -26.40 -0.34
C GLU A 149 -6.51 -26.92 -0.93
N ASP A 150 -5.88 -26.15 -1.83
CA ASP A 150 -4.53 -26.43 -2.32
C ASP A 150 -3.48 -26.01 -1.28
N LYS A 151 -3.08 -26.98 -0.44
CA LYS A 151 -2.09 -26.77 0.63
C LYS A 151 -0.73 -26.29 0.10
N ALA A 152 -0.30 -26.76 -1.08
CA ALA A 152 1.00 -26.40 -1.64
C ALA A 152 1.00 -24.94 -2.10
N PHE A 153 -0.06 -24.52 -2.80
CA PHE A 153 -0.26 -23.13 -3.19
C PHE A 153 -0.31 -22.20 -1.99
N ILE A 154 -1.11 -22.54 -0.96
CA ILE A 154 -1.24 -21.73 0.24
C ILE A 154 0.09 -21.64 1.01
N GLN A 155 0.82 -22.75 1.14
CA GLN A 155 2.12 -22.74 1.80
C GLN A 155 3.13 -21.85 1.07
N PHE A 156 3.15 -21.91 -0.27
CA PHE A 156 4.03 -21.08 -1.08
C PHE A 156 3.68 -19.58 -0.96
N ILE A 157 2.42 -19.22 -1.22
CA ILE A 157 1.95 -17.82 -1.29
C ILE A 157 1.97 -17.11 0.07
N THR A 158 1.96 -17.87 1.17
CA THR A 158 2.07 -17.31 2.53
C THR A 158 3.46 -17.44 3.15
N SER A 159 4.40 -18.06 2.42
CA SER A 159 5.77 -18.26 2.88
C SER A 159 6.50 -16.94 3.13
N ARG A 160 7.48 -16.96 4.05
CA ARG A 160 8.29 -15.76 4.35
C ARG A 160 8.97 -15.19 3.12
N LYS A 161 9.59 -16.05 2.29
CA LYS A 161 10.31 -15.61 1.09
C LYS A 161 9.37 -14.90 0.11
N PHE A 162 8.22 -15.50 -0.16
CA PHE A 162 7.22 -14.92 -1.07
C PHE A 162 6.70 -13.57 -0.55
N MET A 163 6.33 -13.51 0.74
CA MET A 163 5.79 -12.29 1.33
C MET A 163 6.79 -11.12 1.37
N LEU A 164 8.07 -11.41 1.69
CA LEU A 164 9.12 -10.40 1.64
C LEU A 164 9.37 -9.91 0.21
N PHE A 165 9.36 -10.82 -0.76
CA PHE A 165 9.47 -10.46 -2.17
C PHE A 165 8.29 -9.60 -2.64
N ALA A 166 7.06 -9.97 -2.30
CA ALA A 166 5.86 -9.20 -2.61
C ALA A 166 5.92 -7.77 -2.05
N LEU A 167 6.34 -7.64 -0.79
CA LEU A 167 6.54 -6.33 -0.14
C LEU A 167 7.64 -5.51 -0.84
N LEU A 168 8.75 -6.15 -1.27
CA LEU A 168 9.82 -5.47 -2.00
C LEU A 168 9.38 -4.93 -3.35
N LEU A 169 8.48 -5.61 -4.07
CA LEU A 169 7.96 -5.08 -5.33
C LEU A 169 7.17 -3.78 -5.12
N GLY A 170 6.33 -3.75 -4.08
CA GLY A 170 5.62 -2.52 -3.68
C GLY A 170 6.58 -1.42 -3.24
N ALA A 171 7.65 -1.77 -2.51
CA ALA A 171 8.70 -0.83 -2.13
C ALA A 171 9.49 -0.29 -3.31
N ALA A 172 9.84 -1.15 -4.27
CA ALA A 172 10.55 -0.76 -5.49
C ALA A 172 9.72 0.23 -6.31
N HIS A 173 8.41 -0.04 -6.44
CA HIS A 173 7.47 0.87 -7.11
C HIS A 173 7.51 2.28 -6.51
N ILE A 174 7.40 2.41 -5.19
CA ILE A 174 7.41 3.72 -4.49
C ILE A 174 8.81 4.34 -4.40
N PHE A 175 9.86 3.52 -4.32
CA PHE A 175 11.25 3.97 -4.21
C PHE A 175 11.68 4.67 -5.48
N PHE A 176 11.57 4.01 -6.63
CA PHE A 176 12.02 4.57 -7.91
C PHE A 176 11.29 5.84 -8.33
N MET A 177 10.06 6.05 -7.86
CA MET A 177 9.32 7.30 -8.10
C MET A 177 9.55 8.39 -7.05
N GLY A 178 10.13 8.06 -5.89
CA GLY A 178 10.03 8.87 -4.68
C GLY A 178 11.35 9.33 -4.08
N TYR A 179 12.42 8.54 -4.19
CA TYR A 179 13.62 8.70 -3.34
C TYR A 179 14.24 10.10 -3.39
N GLU A 180 14.32 10.72 -4.58
CA GLU A 180 14.88 12.08 -4.72
C GLU A 180 14.06 13.13 -3.97
N GLY A 181 12.72 13.00 -4.01
CA GLY A 181 11.83 13.90 -3.27
C GLY A 181 11.84 13.66 -1.76
N TRP A 182 12.26 12.48 -1.31
CA TRP A 182 12.39 12.17 0.11
C TRP A 182 13.62 12.82 0.72
N LEU A 183 14.69 12.96 -0.06
CA LEU A 183 15.97 13.53 0.39
C LEU A 183 16.03 15.07 0.26
N ASN A 184 14.94 15.71 -0.15
CA ASN A 184 14.83 17.16 -0.27
C ASN A 184 13.71 17.71 0.64
N PRO A 185 13.96 17.92 1.94
CA PRO A 185 12.98 18.46 2.89
C PRO A 185 12.46 19.85 2.53
N ASP A 186 13.28 20.69 1.88
CA ASP A 186 12.88 22.04 1.47
C ASP A 186 11.74 22.00 0.42
N GLY A 187 11.64 20.90 -0.33
CA GLY A 187 10.55 20.65 -1.27
C GLY A 187 9.24 20.15 -0.62
N TRP A 188 9.20 20.00 0.70
CA TRP A 188 8.02 19.50 1.40
C TRP A 188 7.05 20.63 1.71
N HIS A 189 5.93 20.66 0.99
CA HIS A 189 4.85 21.62 1.24
C HIS A 189 4.39 21.58 2.70
N GLY A 190 4.49 22.72 3.39
CA GLY A 190 4.19 22.86 4.82
C GLY A 190 5.08 22.01 5.74
N GLY A 191 6.27 21.59 5.28
CA GLY A 191 7.14 20.66 6.03
C GLY A 191 6.61 19.22 6.11
N ILE A 192 5.56 18.90 5.34
CA ILE A 192 4.89 17.59 5.40
C ILE A 192 5.51 16.63 4.37
N PRO A 193 5.97 15.43 4.78
CA PRO A 193 6.66 14.52 3.88
C PRO A 193 5.78 14.06 2.70
N PRO A 194 6.37 13.67 1.57
CA PRO A 194 5.63 13.08 0.45
C PRO A 194 4.83 11.84 0.88
N VAL A 195 3.64 11.64 0.29
CA VAL A 195 2.81 10.45 0.55
C VAL A 195 3.59 9.15 0.34
N SER A 196 4.46 9.10 -0.67
CA SER A 196 5.31 7.93 -0.94
C SER A 196 6.32 7.65 0.17
N LEU A 197 6.84 8.68 0.86
CA LEU A 197 7.72 8.50 2.00
C LEU A 197 6.95 7.92 3.20
N VAL A 198 5.73 8.41 3.46
CA VAL A 198 4.86 7.84 4.50
C VAL A 198 4.53 6.39 4.19
N ALA A 199 4.17 6.06 2.95
CA ALA A 199 3.97 4.66 2.57
C ALA A 199 5.24 3.82 2.78
N PHE A 200 6.41 4.37 2.45
CA PHE A 200 7.69 3.70 2.64
C PHE A 200 8.04 3.45 4.12
N THR A 201 7.66 4.33 5.06
CA THR A 201 7.87 4.09 6.49
C THR A 201 7.00 2.94 6.99
N PHE A 202 5.73 2.87 6.58
CA PHE A 202 4.88 1.71 6.86
C PHE A 202 5.46 0.43 6.25
N PHE A 203 5.94 0.47 5.00
CA PHE A 203 6.66 -0.63 4.38
C PHE A 203 7.82 -1.09 5.25
N ALA A 204 8.71 -0.19 5.67
CA ALA A 204 9.89 -0.55 6.44
C ALA A 204 9.53 -1.28 7.74
N VAL A 205 8.55 -0.77 8.49
CA VAL A 205 8.06 -1.40 9.72
C VAL A 205 7.47 -2.79 9.42
N GLY A 206 6.59 -2.89 8.42
CA GLY A 206 5.99 -4.17 8.03
C GLY A 206 7.00 -5.18 7.51
N TYR A 207 7.99 -4.73 6.75
CA TYR A 207 9.05 -5.55 6.19
C TYR A 207 9.91 -6.13 7.31
N LEU A 208 10.38 -5.29 8.24
CA LEU A 208 11.17 -5.74 9.40
C LEU A 208 10.36 -6.71 10.27
N ALA A 209 9.08 -6.43 10.51
CA ALA A 209 8.21 -7.35 11.23
C ALA A 209 8.15 -8.72 10.56
N ASN A 210 8.00 -8.77 9.23
CA ASN A 210 7.98 -10.03 8.48
C ASN A 210 9.35 -10.73 8.47
N LEU A 211 10.43 -9.97 8.33
CA LEU A 211 11.80 -10.45 8.26
C LEU A 211 12.23 -11.14 9.56
N PHE A 212 11.79 -10.64 10.71
CA PHE A 212 12.17 -11.21 12.01
C PHE A 212 11.07 -12.07 12.64
N GLY A 213 9.80 -11.72 12.46
CA GLY A 213 8.67 -12.32 13.18
C GLY A 213 7.90 -13.41 12.43
N ARG A 214 8.04 -13.52 11.10
CA ARG A 214 7.33 -14.55 10.34
C ARG A 214 8.02 -15.90 10.50
N LYS A 215 7.28 -16.91 10.97
CA LYS A 215 7.74 -18.30 11.08
C LYS A 215 7.47 -19.05 9.77
#